data_AF-A0A6A6JP74-F1
#
_entry.id   AF-A0A6A6JP74-F1
#
_cell.length_a   1.000
_cell.length_b   1.000
_cell.length_c   1.000
_cell.angle_alpha   90.00
_cell.angle_beta   90.00
_cell.angle_gamma   90.00
#
_symmetry.space_group_name_H-M   'P 1'
#
loop_
_entity.id
_entity.type
_entity.pdbx_description
1 polymer ?
#
loop_
_entity_poly.entity_id
_entity_poly.type
_entity_poly.pdbx_seq_one_letter_code
_entity_poly.pdbx_strand_id
1 'polypeptide(L)'
;MHLSSILLAGAALLAGADACKCVSGGNVYLDASHACCNDLRGNWRNGNDCQAGSISEHLSNFRRCCRNWGLTSDCDCPTCSAAELQADAVHDSPVANPGNEK
;
A
#
# COMPACT_ATOMS: atom_id res chain seq x y z
N MET A 1 40.26 -19.76 11.13
CA MET A 1 38.89 -20.15 10.74
C MET A 1 37.93 -19.53 11.73
N HIS A 2 37.12 -18.56 11.34
CA HIS A 2 35.86 -18.28 12.04
C HIS A 2 34.86 -17.75 11.00
N LEU A 3 33.67 -18.33 11.05
CA LEU A 3 32.67 -18.34 10.02
C LEU A 3 31.88 -17.02 9.99
N SER A 4 31.55 -16.62 8.76
CA SER A 4 30.22 -16.23 8.30
C SER A 4 29.39 -15.30 9.18
N SER A 5 29.14 -14.10 8.66
CA SER A 5 27.85 -13.43 8.85
C SER A 5 27.42 -12.87 7.51
N ILE A 6 26.77 -13.72 6.72
CA ILE A 6 25.98 -13.33 5.57
C ILE A 6 24.74 -12.62 6.15
N LEU A 7 24.73 -11.30 6.17
CA LEU A 7 23.49 -10.56 6.33
C LEU A 7 22.84 -10.50 4.94
N LEU A 8 21.86 -11.36 4.73
CA LEU A 8 20.97 -11.29 3.59
C LEU A 8 20.22 -9.95 3.67
N ALA A 9 20.65 -8.97 2.87
CA ALA A 9 19.81 -7.83 2.55
C ALA A 9 18.55 -8.38 1.86
N GLY A 10 17.39 -8.17 2.47
CA GLY A 10 16.11 -8.68 2.00
C GLY A 10 15.91 -8.31 0.53
N ALA A 11 15.61 -9.30 -0.29
CA ALA A 11 15.07 -9.06 -1.62
C ALA A 11 13.74 -8.32 -1.43
N ALA A 12 13.71 -7.02 -1.68
CA ALA A 12 12.47 -6.35 -2.00
C ALA A 12 11.90 -7.07 -3.22
N LEU A 13 10.86 -7.87 -3.00
CA LEU A 13 10.15 -8.53 -4.08
C LEU A 13 9.61 -7.41 -4.98
N LEU A 14 10.24 -7.24 -6.13
CA LEU A 14 9.76 -6.42 -7.24
C LEU A 14 8.53 -7.09 -7.86
N ALA A 15 7.50 -7.34 -7.05
CA ALA A 15 6.17 -7.60 -7.57
C ALA A 15 5.60 -6.22 -7.87
N GLY A 16 5.97 -5.65 -9.02
CA GLY A 16 5.30 -4.46 -9.51
C GLY A 16 3.82 -4.78 -9.58
N ALA A 17 3.06 -4.33 -8.58
CA ALA A 17 1.61 -4.47 -8.61
C ALA A 17 1.15 -3.64 -9.80
N ASP A 18 0.78 -4.30 -10.89
CA ASP A 18 0.29 -3.63 -12.10
C ASP A 18 -1.00 -2.83 -11.82
N ALA A 19 -1.60 -3.04 -10.65
CA ALA A 19 -2.86 -2.49 -10.19
C ALA A 19 -2.79 -2.03 -8.70
N CYS A 20 -3.16 -0.79 -8.42
CA CYS A 20 -3.28 -0.21 -7.08
C CYS A 20 -4.71 -0.26 -6.54
N LYS A 21 -4.83 -0.58 -5.25
CA LYS A 21 -6.05 -0.65 -4.47
C LYS A 21 -5.83 -0.11 -3.07
N CYS A 22 -6.90 0.44 -2.49
CA CYS A 22 -6.97 0.69 -1.06
C CYS A 22 -7.41 -0.60 -0.33
N VAL A 23 -6.67 -0.97 0.70
CA VAL A 23 -6.82 -2.20 1.47
C VAL A 23 -6.76 -1.94 2.98
N SER A 24 -7.37 -2.83 3.77
CA SER A 24 -7.21 -2.87 5.24
C SER A 24 -7.53 -4.27 5.75
N GLY A 25 -6.66 -4.83 6.60
CA GLY A 25 -6.85 -6.17 7.18
C GLY A 25 -7.06 -7.26 6.12
N GLY A 26 -6.40 -7.14 4.95
CA GLY A 26 -6.55 -8.06 3.82
C GLY A 26 -7.80 -7.87 2.95
N ASN A 27 -8.68 -6.92 3.28
CA ASN A 27 -9.86 -6.60 2.49
C ASN A 27 -9.58 -5.49 1.48
N VAL A 28 -10.18 -5.60 0.29
CA VAL A 28 -10.13 -4.57 -0.77
C VAL A 28 -11.35 -3.66 -0.67
N TYR A 29 -11.12 -2.35 -0.75
CA TYR A 29 -12.17 -1.34 -0.70
C TYR A 29 -12.30 -0.69 -2.07
N LEU A 30 -13.20 -1.23 -2.90
CA LEU A 30 -13.33 -0.83 -4.31
C LEU A 30 -13.79 0.62 -4.48
N ASP A 31 -14.72 1.10 -3.65
CA ASP A 31 -15.20 2.48 -3.73
C ASP A 31 -14.06 3.48 -3.47
N ALA A 32 -13.26 3.25 -2.43
CA ALA A 32 -12.08 4.07 -2.12
C ALA A 32 -11.02 3.96 -3.23
N SER A 33 -10.75 2.74 -3.71
CA SER A 33 -9.79 2.49 -4.79
C SER A 33 -10.17 3.24 -6.07
N HIS A 34 -11.45 3.19 -6.46
CA HIS A 34 -11.96 3.83 -7.66
C HIS A 34 -11.97 5.36 -7.51
N ALA A 35 -12.43 5.87 -6.36
CA ALA A 35 -12.38 7.31 -6.06
C ALA A 35 -10.94 7.86 -6.12
N CYS A 36 -9.99 7.19 -5.45
CA CYS A 36 -8.59 7.60 -5.45
C CYS A 36 -7.95 7.49 -6.84
N CYS A 37 -8.30 6.47 -7.63
CA CYS A 37 -7.81 6.36 -9.00
C CYS A 37 -8.32 7.51 -9.88
N ASN A 38 -9.62 7.81 -9.77
CA ASN A 38 -10.26 8.86 -10.56
C ASN A 38 -9.73 10.26 -10.21
N ASP A 39 -9.50 10.55 -8.92
CA ASP A 39 -8.91 11.82 -8.45
C ASP A 39 -7.54 12.09 -9.08
N LEU A 40 -6.76 11.04 -9.31
CA LEU A 40 -5.44 11.12 -9.95
C LEU A 40 -5.50 11.01 -11.47
N ARG A 41 -6.70 10.98 -12.06
CA ARG A 41 -6.93 10.76 -13.50
C ARG A 41 -6.28 9.46 -13.99
N GLY A 42 -6.19 8.46 -13.11
CA GLY A 42 -5.71 7.13 -13.42
C GLY A 42 -6.69 6.36 -14.28
N ASN A 43 -6.21 5.25 -14.83
CA ASN A 43 -6.99 4.35 -15.66
C ASN A 43 -7.53 3.19 -14.83
N TRP A 44 -8.85 3.19 -14.62
CA TRP A 44 -9.53 2.07 -13.97
C TRP A 44 -9.64 0.88 -14.92
N ARG A 45 -9.01 -0.23 -14.58
CA ARG A 45 -8.94 -1.45 -15.39
C ARG A 45 -9.62 -2.62 -14.68
N ASN A 46 -10.05 -3.60 -15.48
CA ASN A 46 -10.57 -4.90 -15.03
C ASN A 46 -11.73 -4.88 -14.03
N GLY A 47 -12.34 -3.72 -13.79
CA GLY A 47 -13.48 -3.53 -12.90
C GLY A 47 -13.13 -3.34 -11.42
N ASN A 48 -11.86 -3.47 -11.03
CA ASN A 48 -11.43 -3.51 -9.63
C ASN A 48 -10.04 -2.90 -9.36
N ASP A 49 -9.33 -2.44 -10.39
CA ASP A 49 -7.92 -2.12 -10.34
C ASP A 49 -7.64 -0.71 -10.86
N CYS A 50 -6.85 0.09 -10.12
CA CYS A 50 -6.25 1.29 -10.69
C CYS A 50 -4.93 0.92 -11.37
N GLN A 51 -4.80 1.06 -12.69
CA GLN A 51 -3.55 0.72 -13.39
C GLN A 51 -2.37 1.54 -12.83
N ALA A 52 -1.41 0.90 -12.17
CA ALA A 52 -0.31 1.60 -11.48
C ALA A 52 0.50 2.48 -12.43
N GLY A 53 0.76 2.00 -13.65
CA GLY A 53 1.46 2.76 -14.69
C GLY A 53 0.76 4.07 -15.11
N SER A 54 -0.56 4.17 -14.93
CA SER A 54 -1.32 5.39 -15.23
C SER A 54 -1.20 6.48 -14.15
N ILE A 55 -0.68 6.10 -12.97
CA ILE A 55 -0.50 6.99 -11.81
C ILE A 55 0.91 6.90 -11.24
N SER A 56 1.90 6.45 -12.03
CA SER A 56 3.26 6.15 -11.55
C SER A 56 3.97 7.35 -10.91
N GLU A 57 3.73 8.56 -11.42
CA GLU A 57 4.23 9.83 -10.87
C GLU A 57 3.41 10.33 -9.66
N HIS A 58 2.33 9.63 -9.32
CA HIS A 58 1.35 10.03 -8.31
C HIS A 58 1.06 8.90 -7.29
N LEU A 59 1.90 7.87 -7.21
CA LEU A 59 1.72 6.75 -6.28
C LEU A 59 1.65 7.23 -4.82
N SER A 60 2.48 8.22 -4.44
CA SER A 60 2.42 8.84 -3.09
C SER A 60 1.07 9.52 -2.81
N ASN A 61 0.46 10.13 -3.82
CA ASN A 61 -0.87 10.73 -3.71
C ASN A 61 -1.95 9.65 -3.59
N PHE A 62 -1.82 8.53 -4.31
CA PHE A 62 -2.76 7.41 -4.19
C PHE A 62 -2.74 6.83 -2.78
N ARG A 63 -1.54 6.58 -2.23
CA ARG A 63 -1.36 6.17 -0.82
C ARG A 63 -2.02 7.15 0.15
N ARG A 64 -1.77 8.45 -0.03
CA ARG A 64 -2.37 9.50 0.80
C ARG A 64 -3.89 9.52 0.70
N CYS A 65 -4.43 9.32 -0.50
CA CYS A 65 -5.86 9.19 -0.70
C CYS A 65 -6.40 8.02 0.10
N CYS A 66 -5.86 6.80 -0.03
CA CYS A 66 -6.28 5.65 0.77
C CYS A 66 -6.24 5.95 2.28
N ARG A 67 -5.20 6.62 2.79
CA ARG A 67 -5.11 7.03 4.20
C ARG A 67 -6.21 7.99 4.62
N ASN A 68 -6.66 8.88 3.75
CA ASN A 68 -7.81 9.75 4.03
C ASN A 68 -9.13 8.97 4.20
N TRP A 69 -9.19 7.76 3.66
CA TRP A 69 -10.28 6.79 3.90
C TRP A 69 -10.01 5.87 5.11
N GLY A 70 -8.89 6.03 5.81
CA GLY A 70 -8.46 5.13 6.89
C GLY A 70 -7.91 3.79 6.39
N LEU A 71 -7.41 3.74 5.16
CA LEU A 71 -6.92 2.54 4.47
C LEU A 71 -5.45 2.67 4.08
N THR A 72 -4.83 1.55 3.71
CA THR A 72 -3.47 1.47 3.15
C THR A 72 -3.53 1.19 1.65
N SER A 73 -2.52 1.57 0.88
CA SER A 73 -2.41 1.16 -0.53
C SER A 73 -1.58 -0.12 -0.67
N ASP A 74 -2.02 -1.06 -1.52
CA ASP A 74 -1.26 -2.28 -1.86
C ASP A 74 -0.13 -2.05 -2.87
N CYS A 75 -0.13 -0.92 -3.59
CA CYS A 75 0.95 -0.56 -4.50
C CYS A 75 2.25 -0.16 -3.79
N ASP A 76 3.36 -0.69 -4.32
CA ASP A 76 4.70 -0.18 -4.05
C ASP A 76 4.82 1.29 -4.47
N CYS A 77 5.61 2.04 -3.70
CA CYS A 77 5.91 3.44 -4.01
C CYS A 77 7.42 3.69 -3.85
N PRO A 78 8.21 3.38 -4.88
CA PRO A 78 9.67 3.48 -4.82
C PRO A 78 10.16 4.92 -4.65
N THR A 79 9.32 5.91 -4.98
CA THR A 79 9.59 7.34 -4.84
C THR A 79 9.02 7.94 -3.56
N CYS A 80 8.29 7.16 -2.75
CA CYS A 80 7.76 7.65 -1.48
C CYS A 80 8.85 7.85 -0.44
N SER A 81 8.65 8.83 0.43
CA SER A 81 9.51 9.04 1.59
C SER A 81 9.32 7.94 2.66
N ALA A 82 10.35 7.73 3.50
CA ALA A 82 10.24 6.81 4.63
C ALA A 82 9.06 7.15 5.56
N ALA A 83 8.79 8.44 5.76
CA ALA A 83 7.66 8.92 6.56
C ALA A 83 6.31 8.51 5.96
N GLU A 84 6.16 8.56 4.64
CA GLU A 84 4.94 8.08 3.97
C GLU A 84 4.75 6.58 4.12
N LEU A 85 5.82 5.80 4.00
CA LEU A 85 5.77 4.36 4.20
C LEU A 85 5.46 3.98 5.65
N GLN A 86 6.03 4.70 6.64
CA GLN A 86 5.69 4.51 8.05
C GLN A 86 4.23 4.86 8.37
N ALA A 87 3.65 5.89 7.73
CA ALA A 87 2.26 6.27 7.96
C ALA A 87 1.24 5.20 7.55
N ASP A 88 1.58 4.36 6.56
CA ASP A 88 0.76 3.22 6.15
C ASP A 88 0.83 2.05 7.14
N ALA A 89 1.98 1.82 7.78
CA ALA A 89 2.14 0.75 8.79
C ALA A 89 1.25 0.95 10.04
N VAL A 90 0.85 2.19 10.33
CA VAL A 90 -0.09 2.50 11.42
C VAL A 90 -1.52 2.05 11.09
N HIS A 91 -1.88 2.06 9.80
CA HIS A 91 -3.24 1.73 9.34
C HIS A 91 -3.44 0.24 9.04
N ASP A 92 -2.36 -0.52 8.83
CA ASP A 92 -2.37 -1.99 8.68
C ASP A 92 -2.04 -2.71 10.01
N SER A 93 -2.20 -2.05 11.16
CA SER A 93 -2.12 -2.78 12.43
C SER A 93 -3.28 -3.78 12.49
N PRO A 94 -3.04 -5.08 12.75
CA PRO A 94 -4.13 -5.98 13.11
C PRO A 94 -4.77 -5.36 14.36
N VAL A 95 -6.10 -5.23 14.37
CA VAL A 95 -6.82 -4.87 15.58
C VAL A 95 -6.39 -5.86 16.66
N ALA A 96 -5.53 -5.43 17.58
CA ALA A 96 -5.34 -6.12 18.83
C ALA A 96 -6.72 -6.05 19.51
N ASN A 97 -7.39 -7.19 19.59
CA ASN A 97 -8.64 -7.34 20.32
C ASN A 97 -8.45 -6.83 21.76
N PRO A 98 -9.06 -5.69 22.17
CA PRO A 98 -8.99 -5.23 23.55
C PRO A 98 -10.03 -6.02 24.33
N GLY A 99 -9.72 -7.27 24.64
CA GLY A 99 -10.70 -8.22 25.13
C GLY A 99 -10.16 -9.22 26.12
N ASN A 100 -9.20 -8.85 26.99
CA ASN A 100 -8.83 -9.63 28.18
C ASN A 100 -8.40 -8.70 29.33
N GLU A 101 -9.36 -7.93 29.86
CA GLU A 101 -9.23 -7.29 31.19
C GLU A 101 -10.49 -7.61 32.02
N LYS A 102 -10.64 -8.87 32.40
CA LYS A 102 -10.96 -9.31 33.77
C LYS A 102 -10.93 -10.82 33.90
#